data_AF-A0A7W1J0N9-F1
#
_entry.id   AF-A0A7W1J0N9-F1
#
_cell.length_a   1.000
_cell.length_b   1.000
_cell.length_c   1.000
_cell.angle_alpha   90.00
_cell.angle_beta   90.00
_cell.angle_gamma   90.00
#
_symmetry.space_group_name_H-M   'P 1'
#
loop_
_entity.id
_entity.type
_entity.pdbx_description
1 polymer ?
#
loop_
_entity_poly.entity_id
_entity_poly.type
_entity_poly.pdbx_seq_one_letter_code
_entity_poly.pdbx_strand_id
1 'polypeptide(L)'
;MTNKIEAKSGGLSLFTAPNFEFGPDWWVIPGNTPLPPGFTVSKDLTHGVFKGHFSIRALQDIPVDVWKKTLREWAGKHALHINHYRRKAK
;
A
#
# COMPACT_ATOMS: atom_id res chain seq x y z
N MET A 1 26.91 -1.17 -3.93
CA MET A 1 25.83 -2.01 -3.37
C MET A 1 24.53 -1.61 -4.07
N THR A 2 23.90 -2.50 -4.83
CA THR A 2 22.59 -2.22 -5.42
C THR A 2 21.54 -2.18 -4.32
N ASN A 3 21.05 -0.98 -4.00
CA ASN A 3 20.01 -0.74 -3.00
C ASN A 3 18.69 -1.31 -3.57
N LYS A 4 18.32 -2.53 -3.17
CA LYS A 4 17.12 -3.24 -3.61
C LYS A 4 16.16 -3.42 -2.44
N ILE A 5 14.87 -3.40 -2.73
CA ILE A 5 13.83 -3.94 -1.84
C ILE A 5 13.73 -5.43 -2.15
N GLU A 6 13.87 -6.26 -1.13
CA GLU A 6 13.73 -7.70 -1.27
C GLU A 6 12.26 -8.09 -1.40
N ALA A 7 11.93 -9.06 -2.26
CA ALA A 7 10.54 -9.49 -2.43
C ALA A 7 9.95 -10.10 -1.15
N LYS A 8 10.81 -10.76 -0.35
CA LYS A 8 10.41 -11.50 0.86
C LYS A 8 10.48 -10.66 2.14
N SER A 9 11.20 -9.55 2.13
CA SER A 9 11.36 -8.67 3.29
C SER A 9 11.04 -7.22 2.91
N GLY A 10 10.05 -6.63 3.58
CA GLY A 10 9.57 -5.28 3.32
C GLY A 10 8.31 -5.19 2.44
N GLY A 11 7.86 -3.95 2.24
CA GLY A 11 6.63 -3.61 1.52
C GLY A 11 6.05 -2.27 1.96
N LEU A 12 5.02 -1.81 1.26
CA LEU A 12 4.22 -0.67 1.67
C LEU A 12 3.07 -1.15 2.54
N SER A 13 3.07 -0.71 3.80
CA SER A 13 2.00 -1.02 4.77
C SER A 13 0.68 -0.38 4.38
N LEU A 14 -0.38 -1.18 4.45
CA LEU A 14 -1.77 -0.80 4.24
C LEU A 14 -2.62 -1.27 5.43
N PHE A 15 -3.75 -0.61 5.63
CA PHE A 15 -4.71 -0.93 6.69
C PHE A 15 -6.13 -0.90 6.13
N THR A 16 -7.00 -1.76 6.66
CA THR A 16 -8.43 -1.81 6.29
C THR A 16 -9.24 -0.61 6.78
N ALA A 17 -8.71 0.14 7.75
CA ALA A 17 -9.32 1.34 8.28
C ALA A 17 -8.22 2.36 8.63
N PRO A 18 -8.52 3.67 8.53
CA PRO A 18 -7.63 4.71 9.03
C PRO A 18 -7.52 4.64 10.56
N ASN A 19 -6.33 4.90 11.09
CA ASN A 19 -6.14 5.18 12.52
C ASN A 19 -5.88 6.68 12.73
N PHE A 20 -6.91 7.41 13.15
CA PHE A 20 -6.84 8.87 13.33
C PHE A 20 -5.94 9.33 14.49
N GLU A 21 -5.46 8.42 15.34
CA GLU A 21 -4.43 8.74 16.34
C GLU A 21 -3.11 9.19 15.68
N PHE A 22 -2.84 8.74 14.45
CA PHE A 22 -1.66 9.14 13.66
C PHE A 22 -1.93 10.37 12.77
N GLY A 23 -3.08 11.02 12.91
CA GLY A 23 -3.47 12.22 12.17
C GLY A 23 -4.66 12.02 11.22
N PRO A 24 -5.23 13.12 10.71
CA PRO A 24 -6.44 13.10 9.88
C PRO A 24 -6.18 12.76 8.40
N ASP A 25 -4.93 12.90 7.94
CA ASP A 25 -4.57 12.75 6.53
C ASP A 25 -4.35 11.29 6.16
N TRP A 26 -5.35 10.73 5.46
CA TRP A 26 -5.36 9.35 5.01
C TRP A 26 -5.71 9.25 3.53
N TRP A 27 -5.07 8.29 2.87
CA TRP A 27 -5.36 7.92 1.49
C TRP A 27 -5.98 6.53 1.46
N VAL A 28 -7.08 6.41 0.72
CA VAL A 28 -7.84 5.18 0.55
C VAL A 28 -7.57 4.65 -0.85
N ILE A 29 -7.19 3.38 -0.93
CA ILE A 29 -7.19 2.63 -2.18
C ILE A 29 -8.55 1.94 -2.30
N PRO A 30 -9.40 2.30 -3.28
CA PRO A 30 -10.71 1.66 -3.45
C PRO A 30 -10.59 0.15 -3.66
N GLY A 31 -11.64 -0.59 -3.25
CA GLY A 31 -11.74 -2.02 -3.52
C GLY A 31 -11.63 -2.32 -5.02
N ASN A 32 -11.05 -3.47 -5.35
CA ASN A 32 -10.80 -3.92 -6.74
C ASN A 32 -9.85 -3.04 -7.57
N THR A 33 -9.11 -2.11 -6.94
CA THR A 33 -8.05 -1.38 -7.63
C THR A 33 -6.97 -2.36 -8.13
N PRO A 34 -6.62 -2.36 -9.43
CA PRO A 34 -5.56 -3.22 -9.94
C PRO A 34 -4.21 -2.82 -9.35
N LEU A 35 -3.39 -3.81 -9.00
CA LEU A 35 -2.03 -3.58 -8.55
C LEU A 35 -1.11 -3.27 -9.74
N PRO A 36 -0.01 -2.53 -9.52
CA PRO A 36 0.98 -2.34 -10.57
C PRO A 36 1.60 -3.68 -10.97
N PRO A 37 1.97 -3.89 -12.25
CA PRO A 37 2.59 -5.14 -12.69
C PRO A 37 3.83 -5.47 -11.87
N GLY A 38 3.97 -6.74 -11.49
CA GLY A 38 5.09 -7.20 -10.66
C GLY A 38 4.90 -6.98 -9.16
N PHE A 39 3.71 -6.56 -8.70
CA PHE A 39 3.39 -6.40 -7.28
C PHE A 39 2.24 -7.31 -6.86
N THR A 40 2.18 -7.59 -5.56
CA THR A 40 1.12 -8.35 -4.90
C THR A 40 0.74 -7.69 -3.58
N VAL A 41 -0.45 -8.04 -3.05
CA VAL A 41 -0.88 -7.69 -1.70
C VAL A 41 -0.87 -8.96 -0.85
N SER A 42 -0.11 -8.95 0.22
CA SER A 42 -0.11 -10.02 1.21
C SER A 42 -0.81 -9.54 2.49
N LYS A 43 -1.70 -10.37 3.05
CA LYS A 43 -2.16 -10.18 4.43
C LYS A 43 -1.02 -10.55 5.36
N ASP A 44 -0.66 -9.65 6.27
CA ASP A 44 0.43 -9.93 7.19
C ASP A 44 -0.02 -10.95 8.26
N LEU A 45 0.85 -11.91 8.54
CA LEU A 45 0.62 -12.98 9.53
C LEU A 45 1.10 -12.53 10.91
N THR A 46 0.67 -11.35 11.37
CA THR A 46 1.07 -10.79 12.67
C THR A 46 0.44 -11.49 13.87
N HIS A 47 -0.11 -12.71 13.71
CA HIS A 47 -0.86 -13.45 14.73
C HIS A 47 -1.95 -12.61 15.43
N GLY A 48 -2.52 -11.62 14.73
CA GLY A 48 -3.57 -10.75 15.25
C GLY A 48 -3.09 -9.48 15.95
N VAL A 49 -1.78 -9.23 16.04
CA VAL A 49 -1.22 -7.97 16.60
C VAL A 49 -1.64 -6.77 15.76
N PHE A 50 -1.63 -6.90 14.43
CA PHE A 50 -2.12 -5.85 13.52
C PHE A 50 -3.33 -6.36 12.74
N LYS A 51 -4.52 -6.26 13.33
CA LYS A 51 -5.77 -6.63 12.66
C LYS A 51 -5.98 -5.75 11.43
N GLY A 52 -6.13 -6.40 10.28
CA GLY A 52 -6.41 -5.71 9.02
C GLY A 52 -5.20 -4.99 8.41
N HIS A 53 -3.98 -5.39 8.77
CA HIS A 53 -2.75 -4.94 8.11
C HIS A 53 -2.41 -5.82 6.89
N PHE A 54 -1.99 -5.14 5.83
CA PHE A 54 -1.61 -5.72 4.55
C PHE A 54 -0.33 -5.05 4.07
N SER A 55 0.40 -5.75 3.21
CA SER A 55 1.63 -5.22 2.60
C SER A 55 1.53 -5.32 1.08
N ILE A 56 1.76 -4.20 0.37
CA ILE A 56 2.08 -4.26 -1.06
C ILE A 56 3.56 -4.62 -1.19
N ARG A 57 3.85 -5.72 -1.89
CA ARG A 57 5.19 -6.26 -2.08
C ARG A 57 5.51 -6.45 -3.56
N ALA A 58 6.78 -6.35 -3.92
CA ALA A 58 7.24 -6.75 -5.24
C ALA A 58 7.33 -8.29 -5.31
N LEU A 59 7.03 -8.87 -6.47
CA LEU A 59 7.14 -10.31 -6.70
C LEU A 59 8.61 -10.78 -6.82
N GLN A 60 9.52 -9.85 -7.10
CA GLN A 60 10.95 -10.07 -7.25
C GLN A 60 11.72 -8.89 -6.65
N ASP A 61 12.99 -9.11 -6.31
CA ASP A 61 13.85 -8.05 -5.79
C ASP A 61 13.95 -6.91 -6.81
N ILE A 62 13.70 -5.69 -6.35
CA ILE A 62 13.54 -4.53 -7.22
C ILE A 62 14.39 -3.37 -6.71
N PRO A 63 15.06 -2.60 -7.59
CA PRO A 63 15.79 -1.41 -7.16
C PRO A 63 14.86 -0.44 -6.41
N VAL A 64 15.35 0.14 -5.31
CA VAL A 64 14.55 1.02 -4.44
C VAL A 64 13.90 2.17 -5.22
N ASP A 65 14.61 2.77 -6.17
CA ASP A 65 14.08 3.91 -6.93
C ASP A 65 12.96 3.49 -7.89
N VAL A 66 13.07 2.31 -8.51
CA VAL A 66 12.02 1.75 -9.36
C VAL A 66 10.80 1.42 -8.50
N TRP A 67 11.00 0.81 -7.33
CA TRP A 67 9.93 0.52 -6.38
C TRP A 67 9.17 1.79 -5.97
N LYS A 68 9.89 2.84 -5.57
CA LYS A 68 9.32 4.14 -5.17
C LYS A 68 8.57 4.80 -6.31
N LYS A 69 9.17 4.84 -7.50
CA LYS A 69 8.56 5.45 -8.69
C LYS A 69 7.25 4.75 -9.05
N THR A 70 7.27 3.43 -9.16
CA THR A 70 6.10 2.64 -9.55
C THR A 70 4.95 2.80 -8.55
N LEU A 71 5.22 2.69 -7.24
CA LEU A 71 4.17 2.85 -6.23
C LEU A 71 3.65 4.28 -6.14
N ARG A 72 4.51 5.29 -6.32
CA ARG A 72 4.07 6.69 -6.36
C ARG A 72 3.14 6.95 -7.54
N GLU A 73 3.51 6.50 -8.74
CA GLU A 73 2.70 6.68 -9.94
C GLU A 73 1.36 5.93 -9.83
N TRP A 74 1.40 4.70 -9.30
CA TRP A 74 0.19 3.92 -9.05
C TRP A 74 -0.72 4.60 -8.00
N ALA A 75 -0.18 4.99 -6.86
CA ALA A 75 -0.95 5.67 -5.81
C ALA A 75 -1.52 7.00 -6.32
N GLY A 76 -0.76 7.77 -7.10
CA GLY A 76 -1.24 9.03 -7.69
C GLY A 76 -2.42 8.86 -8.65
N LYS A 77 -2.58 7.69 -9.27
CA LYS A 77 -3.71 7.38 -10.18
C LYS A 77 -4.94 6.83 -9.45
N HIS A 78 -4.73 6.08 -8.37
CA HIS A 78 -5.79 5.25 -7.79
C HIS A 78 -6.17 5.61 -6.36
N ALA A 79 -5.23 6.15 -5.57
CA ALA A 79 -5.50 6.50 -4.19
C ALA A 79 -6.30 7.80 -4.11
N LEU A 80 -7.31 7.82 -3.25
CA LEU A 80 -8.15 8.99 -3.02
C LEU A 80 -7.92 9.49 -1.61
N HIS A 81 -7.83 10.80 -1.44
CA HIS A 81 -7.89 11.37 -0.10
C HIS A 81 -9.19 10.96 0.60
N ILE A 82 -9.13 10.63 1.89
CA ILE A 82 -10.26 10.07 2.65
C ILE A 82 -11.52 10.94 2.58
N ASN A 83 -11.35 12.27 2.55
CA ASN A 83 -12.48 13.20 2.42
C ASN A 83 -13.19 13.09 1.07
N HIS A 84 -12.46 12.81 -0.02
CA HIS A 84 -13.06 12.58 -1.33
C HIS A 84 -13.73 11.20 -1.40
N TYR A 85 -13.13 10.19 -0.79
CA TYR A 85 -13.69 8.84 -0.75
C TYR A 85 -15.05 8.81 -0.03
N ARG A 86 -15.14 9.41 1.17
CA ARG A 86 -16.38 9.46 1.97
C ARG A 86 -17.54 10.18 1.26
N ARG A 87 -17.25 11.16 0.41
CA ARG A 87 -18.27 11.89 -0.37
C ARG A 87 -18.87 11.06 -1.51
N LYS A 88 -18.11 10.11 -2.07
CA LYS A 88 -18.57 9.22 -3.16
C LYS A 88 -19.30 7.98 -2.67
N ALA A 89 -19.14 7.62 -1.40
CA ALA A 89 -19.78 6.45 -0.78
C ALA A 89 -21.19 6.74 -0.21
N LYS A 90 -21.64 8.00 -0.31
CA LYS A 90 -23.03 8.41 -0.04
C LYS A 90 -23.75 8.57 -1.37
#